data_AF-A0A9Q0WZV5-F1
#
_entry.id   AF-A0A9Q0WZV5-F1
#
_cell.length_a   1.000
_cell.length_b   1.000
_cell.length_c   1.000
_cell.angle_alpha   90.00
_cell.angle_beta   90.00
_cell.angle_gamma   90.00
#
_symmetry.space_group_name_H-M   'P 1'
#
loop_
_entity.id
_entity.type
_entity.pdbx_description
1 polymer ?
#
loop_
_entity_poly.entity_id
_entity_poly.type
_entity_poly.pdbx_seq_one_letter_code
_entity_poly.pdbx_strand_id
1 'polypeptide(L)' 'MDSFASLASFTCRDTLVMILRKLGARDLARASCVCKLWRDMASDDAIVRPAFMEPWKLKEIVGKPVSGSFWREWDLE' A
#
# COMPACT_ATOMS: atom_id res chain seq x y z
N MET A 1 11.04 25.71 -16.47
CA MET A 1 10.66 24.73 -17.51
C MET A 1 10.38 23.42 -16.78
N ASP A 2 9.31 23.37 -15.96
CA ASP A 2 9.21 22.37 -14.87
C ASP A 2 7.81 21.71 -14.77
N SER A 3 6.83 22.18 -15.55
CA SER A 3 5.44 21.70 -15.45
C SER A 3 5.22 20.29 -16.01
N PHE A 4 6.03 19.84 -16.97
CA PHE A 4 5.92 18.49 -17.53
C PHE A 4 6.53 17.42 -16.62
N ALA A 5 7.59 17.74 -15.89
CA ALA A 5 8.24 16.82 -14.96
C ALA A 5 7.35 16.52 -13.75
N SER A 6 6.61 17.52 -13.24
CA SER A 6 5.66 17.33 -12.15
C SER A 6 4.45 16.50 -12.57
N LEU A 7 3.91 16.73 -13.77
CA LEU A 7 2.80 15.93 -14.33
C LEU A 7 3.19 14.46 -14.53
N ALA A 8 4.35 14.19 -15.15
CA ALA A 8 4.84 12.82 -15.33
C ALA A 8 5.14 12.12 -14.00
N SER A 9 5.66 12.85 -13.00
CA SER A 9 5.88 12.30 -11.66
C SER A 9 4.56 11.99 -10.94
N PHE A 10 3.54 12.83 -11.10
CA PHE A 10 2.20 12.61 -10.53
C PHE A 10 1.51 11.43 -11.19
N THR A 11 1.51 11.35 -12.52
CA THR A 11 0.87 10.23 -13.24
C THR A 11 1.55 8.90 -12.94
N CYS A 12 2.87 8.88 -12.79
CA CYS A 12 3.59 7.68 -12.34
C CYS A 12 3.23 7.26 -10.91
N ARG A 13 3.07 8.23 -10.00
CA ARG A 13 2.65 7.97 -8.61
C ARG A 13 1.23 7.42 -8.56
N ASP A 14 0.28 8.05 -9.25
CA ASP A 14 -1.11 7.61 -9.27
C ASP A 14 -1.26 6.23 -9.90
N THR A 15 -0.53 5.98 -11.00
CA THR A 15 -0.48 4.65 -11.63
C THR A 15 0.09 3.60 -10.68
N LEU A 16 1.16 3.92 -9.95
CA LEU A 16 1.73 3.00 -8.97
C LEU A 16 0.72 2.69 -7.85
N VAL A 17 0.03 3.71 -7.32
CA VAL A 17 -1.04 3.50 -6.31
C VAL A 17 -2.14 2.59 -6.83
N MET A 18 -2.57 2.76 -8.09
CA MET A 18 -3.58 1.90 -8.71
C MET A 18 -3.11 0.44 -8.83
N ILE A 19 -1.84 0.22 -9.15
CA ILE A 19 -1.24 -1.12 -9.20
C ILE A 19 -1.19 -1.73 -7.79
N LEU A 20 -0.66 -0.98 -6.81
CA LEU A 20 -0.52 -1.45 -5.44
C LEU A 20 -1.88 -1.81 -4.81
N ARG A 21 -2.95 -1.08 -5.10
CA ARG A 21 -4.31 -1.41 -4.63
C ARG A 21 -4.86 -2.75 -5.12
N LYS A 22 -4.26 -3.35 -6.14
CA LYS A 22 -4.64 -4.68 -6.65
C LYS A 22 -3.90 -5.81 -5.93
N LEU A 23 -2.91 -5.48 -5.09
CA LEU A 23 -2.10 -6.46 -4.38
C LEU A 23 -2.69 -6.76 -3.00
N GLY A 24 -2.53 -8.01 -2.56
CA GLY A 24 -2.83 -8.39 -1.18
C GLY A 24 -1.79 -7.83 -0.20
N ALA A 25 -2.10 -7.87 1.10
CA ALA A 25 -1.25 -7.32 2.16
C ALA A 25 0.20 -7.87 2.13
N ARG A 26 0.37 -9.16 1.81
CA ARG A 26 1.69 -9.80 1.69
C ARG A 26 2.54 -9.23 0.55
N ASP A 27 1.94 -9.02 -0.61
CA ASP A 27 2.66 -8.49 -1.76
C ASP A 27 2.94 -6.99 -1.61
N LEU A 28 2.07 -6.25 -0.91
CA LEU A 28 2.34 -4.89 -0.48
C LEU A 28 3.55 -4.80 0.47
N ALA A 29 3.68 -5.76 1.40
CA ALA A 29 4.85 -5.84 2.27
C ALA A 29 6.14 -6.00 1.47
N ARG A 30 6.13 -6.86 0.44
CA ARG A 30 7.27 -7.05 -0.47
C ARG A 30 7.54 -5.81 -1.31
N ALA A 31 6.49 -5.18 -1.86
CA ALA A 31 6.57 -3.93 -2.61
C ALA A 31 7.24 -2.81 -1.78
N SER A 32 6.95 -2.75 -0.48
CA SER A 32 7.55 -1.75 0.42
C SER A 32 9.07 -1.86 0.58
N CYS A 33 9.65 -3.01 0.21
CA CYS A 33 11.09 -3.25 0.28
C CYS A 33 11.86 -2.82 -0.97
N VAL A 34 11.18 -2.44 -2.06
CA VAL A 34 11.83 -2.16 -3.36
C VAL A 34 12.65 -0.87 -3.36
N CYS A 35 12.01 0.26 -3.05
CA CYS A 35 12.67 1.56 -2.97
C CYS A 35 11.87 2.50 -2.06
N LYS A 36 12.40 3.69 -1.76
CA LYS A 36 11.72 4.67 -0.89
C LYS A 36 10.33 5.05 -1.41
N LEU A 37 10.22 5.32 -2.72
CA LEU A 37 8.95 5.70 -3.34
C LEU A 37 7.88 4.59 -3.18
N TRP A 38 8.26 3.34 -3.42
CA TRP A 38 7.37 2.19 -3.25
C TRP A 38 7.04 1.95 -1.78
N ARG A 39 7.99 2.11 -0.87
CA ARG A 39 7.76 2.04 0.57
C ARG A 39 6.72 3.04 1.03
N ASP A 40 6.86 4.30 0.63
CA ASP A 40 5.97 5.38 1.05
C ASP A 40 4.54 5.14 0.57
N MET A 41 4.35 4.59 -0.64
CA MET A 41 3.02 4.27 -1.16
C MET A 41 2.48 2.94 -0.61
N ALA A 42 3.26 1.86 -0.66
CA ALA A 42 2.81 0.51 -0.28
C ALA A 42 2.61 0.36 1.23
N SER A 43 3.14 1.27 2.06
CA SER A 43 2.89 1.30 3.51
C SER A 43 1.77 2.26 3.91
N ASP A 44 1.12 2.92 2.94
CA ASP A 44 0.00 3.84 3.21
C ASP A 44 -1.21 3.07 3.74
N ASP A 45 -1.76 3.51 4.86
CA ASP A 45 -2.94 2.92 5.51
C ASP A 45 -4.14 2.82 4.53
N ALA A 46 -4.29 3.74 3.59
CA ALA A 46 -5.35 3.72 2.59
C ALA A 46 -5.18 2.62 1.53
N ILE A 47 -3.99 2.03 1.42
CA ILE A 47 -3.70 0.88 0.56
C ILE A 47 -3.68 -0.41 1.37
N VAL A 48 -3.03 -0.41 2.52
CA VAL A 48 -2.80 -1.62 3.32
C VAL A 48 -4.06 -2.06 4.06
N ARG A 49 -4.88 -1.14 4.60
CA ARG A 49 -6.09 -1.51 5.33
C ARG A 49 -7.09 -2.28 4.46
N PRO A 50 -7.48 -1.81 3.25
CA PRO A 50 -8.40 -2.56 2.41
C PRO A 50 -7.84 -3.91 1.99
N ALA A 51 -6.54 -3.96 1.63
CA ALA A 51 -5.87 -5.18 1.22
C ALA A 51 -5.80 -6.23 2.34
N PHE A 52 -5.72 -5.80 3.59
CA PHE A 52 -5.83 -6.69 4.75
C PHE A 52 -7.29 -7.10 5.01
N MET A 53 -8.27 -6.21 4.88
CA MET A 53 -9.66 -6.49 5.23
C MET A 53 -10.41 -7.38 4.23
N GLU A 54 -10.07 -7.29 2.95
CA GLU A 54 -10.79 -7.95 1.85
C GLU A 54 -10.87 -9.48 2.00
N PRO A 55 -9.78 -10.21 2.30
CA PRO A 55 -9.83 -11.67 2.46
C PRO A 55 -10.77 -12.14 3.58
N TRP A 56 -10.91 -11.32 4.63
CA TRP A 56 -11.71 -11.63 5.82
C TRP A 56 -13.14 -11.08 5.74
N LYS A 57 -13.49 -10.33 4.69
CA LYS A 57 -14.78 -9.61 4.55
C LYS A 57 -15.09 -8.72 5.76
N LEU A 58 -14.05 -8.12 6.35
CA LEU A 58 -14.21 -7.23 7.51
C LEU A 58 -14.87 -5.92 7.08
N LYS A 59 -15.77 -5.41 7.92
CA LYS A 59 -16.43 -4.12 7.68
C LYS A 59 -15.49 -2.93 7.91
N GLU A 60 -14.77 -2.94 9.02
CA GLU A 60 -13.82 -1.87 9.39
C GLU A 60 -12.79 -2.36 10.41
N ILE A 61 -11.65 -1.65 10.47
CA ILE A 61 -10.65 -1.78 11.53
C ILE A 61 -10.69 -0.53 12.38
N VAL A 62 -11.04 -0.70 13.65
CA VAL A 62 -11.11 0.38 14.64
C VAL A 62 -9.75 0.56 15.29
N GLY A 63 -9.27 1.80 15.32
CA GLY A 63 -7.98 2.17 15.94
C GLY A 63 -6.81 2.21 14.97
N LYS A 64 -5.60 2.34 15.53
CA LYS A 64 -4.33 2.36 14.79
C LYS A 64 -3.43 1.24 15.33
N PRO A 65 -2.85 0.41 14.45
CA PRO A 65 -1.87 -0.57 14.90
C PRO A 65 -0.68 0.11 15.57
N VAL A 66 -0.15 -0.52 16.61
CA VAL A 66 1.05 -0.04 17.33
C VAL A 66 2.30 -0.11 16.44
N SER A 67 2.33 -1.04 15.50
CA SER A 67 3.44 -1.26 14.58
C SER A 67 2.94 -1.58 13.18
N GLY A 68 3.65 -1.11 12.15
CA GLY A 68 3.39 -1.48 10.76
C GLY A 68 3.70 -2.96 10.43
N SER A 69 4.40 -3.69 11.32
CA SER A 69 4.53 -5.16 11.20
C SER A 69 3.19 -5.87 11.31
N PHE A 70 2.21 -5.26 11.98
CA PHE A 70 0.84 -5.77 12.09
C PHE A 70 0.26 -6.17 10.73
N TRP A 71 0.55 -5.43 9.66
CA TRP A 71 0.01 -5.71 8.33
C TRP A 71 0.72 -6.84 7.58
N ARG A 72 1.89 -7.27 8.05
CA ARG A 72 2.80 -8.18 7.32
C ARG A 72 2.72 -9.63 7.78
N GLU A 73 2.22 -9.89 8.98
CA GLU A 73 2.39 -11.18 9.68
C GLU A 73 1.26 -12.19 9.45
N TRP A 74 0.29 -11.90 8.58
CA TRP A 74 -0.90 -12.73 8.41
C TRP A 74 -0.81 -13.61 7.15
N ASP A 75 0.06 -14.63 7.20
CA ASP A 75 -0.11 -15.86 6.41
C ASP A 75 -0.96 -16.81 7.27
N LEU A 76 -2.20 -17.06 6.87
CA LEU A 76 -2.90 -18.31 7.21
C LEU A 76 -2.80 -19.18 5.95
N GLU A 77 -2.18 -20.34 6.09
CA GLU A 77 -2.02 -21.36 5.03
C GLU A 77 -3.30 -21.65 4.26
#